data_AF-A0ABD1D582-F1
#
_entry.id   AF-A0ABD1D582-F1
#
_cell.length_a   1.000
_cell.length_b   1.000
_cell.length_c   1.000
_cell.angle_alpha   90.00
_cell.angle_beta   90.00
_cell.angle_gamma   90.00
#
_symmetry.space_group_name_H-M   'P 1'
#
loop_
_entity.id
_entity.type
_entity.pdbx_description
1 polymer ?
#
loop_
_entity_poly.entity_id
_entity_poly.type
_entity_poly.pdbx_seq_one_letter_code
_entity_poly.pdbx_strand_id
1 'polypeptide(L)'
;MSEMKTMPLDQLIRYIYPDFYVLDSLFHSATQEHSGNGEAHLVEPPRLQLSAEKFDSRSMFLLDCGPTMYIYVGSNVAPDILNQVLGVNTTAEIPDFCIELPSRETPASEALFAFIDTLNEDKPYPAYIQVIRDTSQFRSLFVEKFVDDRNQSSLSYYEFLQHLRTQVK
;
A
#
# COMPACT_ATOMS: atom_id res chain seq x y z
N MET A 1 18.50 -10.61 -9.36
CA MET A 1 18.41 -11.96 -9.97
C MET A 1 18.56 -13.10 -8.97
N SER A 2 19.27 -12.94 -7.84
CA SER A 2 19.39 -14.01 -6.83
C SER A 2 18.06 -14.32 -6.15
N GLU A 3 17.31 -13.28 -5.74
CA GLU A 3 16.02 -13.39 -5.04
C GLU A 3 15.03 -14.28 -5.80
N MET A 4 14.87 -14.06 -7.12
CA MET A 4 13.96 -14.85 -7.96
C MET A 4 14.28 -16.35 -8.02
N LYS A 5 15.50 -16.75 -7.65
CA LYS A 5 15.94 -18.14 -7.67
C LYS A 5 15.86 -18.81 -6.30
N THR A 6 15.76 -18.04 -5.22
CA THR A 6 15.92 -18.53 -3.85
C THR A 6 14.73 -18.23 -2.94
N MET A 7 13.87 -17.30 -3.32
CA MET A 7 12.72 -16.89 -2.54
C MET A 7 11.61 -17.97 -2.56
N PRO A 8 10.95 -18.25 -1.43
CA PRO A 8 9.75 -19.08 -1.39
C PRO A 8 8.67 -18.57 -2.35
N LEU A 9 7.81 -19.46 -2.86
CA LEU A 9 6.86 -19.12 -3.92
C LEU A 9 5.89 -18.00 -3.51
N ASP A 10 5.37 -18.03 -2.29
CA ASP A 10 4.46 -17.02 -1.74
C ASP A 10 5.10 -15.62 -1.74
N GLN A 11 6.35 -15.54 -1.27
CA GLN A 11 7.11 -14.29 -1.26
C GLN A 11 7.48 -13.85 -2.68
N LEU A 12 7.82 -14.80 -3.56
CA LEU A 12 8.17 -14.52 -4.95
C LEU A 12 6.98 -13.94 -5.73
N ILE A 13 5.77 -14.44 -5.49
CA ILE A 13 4.56 -13.90 -6.13
C ILE A 13 4.35 -12.45 -5.69
N ARG A 14 4.47 -12.11 -4.39
CA ARG A 14 4.38 -10.73 -3.89
C ARG A 14 5.52 -9.83 -4.42
N TYR A 15 6.70 -10.40 -4.66
CA TYR A 15 7.81 -9.66 -5.27
C TYR A 15 7.52 -9.29 -6.74
N ILE A 16 6.87 -10.17 -7.49
CA ILE A 16 6.52 -9.98 -8.91
C ILE A 16 5.26 -9.12 -9.08
N TYR A 17 4.21 -9.43 -8.33
CA TYR A 17 2.92 -8.76 -8.34
C TYR A 17 2.56 -8.44 -6.88
N PRO A 18 3.00 -7.27 -6.37
CA PRO A 18 2.71 -6.83 -5.02
C PRO A 18 1.22 -6.76 -4.69
N ASP A 19 0.90 -6.89 -3.41
CA ASP A 19 -0.47 -6.71 -2.94
C ASP A 19 -0.73 -5.22 -2.68
N PHE A 20 -1.76 -4.67 -3.32
CA PHE A 20 -2.08 -3.25 -3.25
C PHE A 20 -3.43 -3.03 -2.55
N TYR A 21 -3.46 -2.17 -1.56
CA TYR A 21 -4.62 -1.95 -0.68
C TYR A 21 -4.94 -0.47 -0.55
N VAL A 22 -6.23 -0.14 -0.50
CA VAL A 22 -6.71 1.20 -0.09
C VAL A 22 -6.98 1.19 1.40
N LEU A 23 -6.37 2.10 2.16
CA LEU A 23 -6.43 2.09 3.62
C LEU A 23 -7.66 2.80 4.19
N ASP A 24 -8.39 3.54 3.36
CA ASP A 24 -9.52 4.37 3.80
C ASP A 24 -10.55 3.59 4.62
N SER A 25 -10.84 2.33 4.27
CA SER A 25 -11.80 1.50 5.02
C SER A 25 -11.40 1.27 6.48
N LEU A 26 -10.09 1.17 6.76
CA LEU A 26 -9.57 1.02 8.13
C LEU A 26 -9.89 2.24 8.99
N PHE A 27 -9.74 3.43 8.41
CA PHE A 27 -9.89 4.68 9.16
C PHE A 27 -11.38 4.99 9.43
N HIS A 28 -12.25 4.64 8.48
CA HIS A 28 -13.70 4.79 8.67
C HIS A 28 -14.25 3.83 9.73
N SER A 29 -13.82 2.56 9.74
CA SER A 29 -14.30 1.58 10.73
C SER A 29 -13.78 1.91 12.13
N ALA A 30 -12.50 2.26 12.26
CA ALA A 30 -11.89 2.62 13.54
C ALA A 30 -12.61 3.79 14.24
N THR A 31 -13.15 4.72 13.46
CA THR A 31 -13.94 5.87 13.96
C THR A 31 -15.34 5.45 14.45
N GLN A 32 -15.93 4.37 13.90
CA GLN A 32 -17.29 3.92 14.25
C GLN A 32 -17.31 2.92 15.42
N GLU A 33 -16.31 2.05 15.55
CA GLU A 33 -16.29 1.00 16.58
C GLU A 33 -16.08 1.52 18.01
N HIS A 34 -15.55 2.73 18.17
CA HIS A 34 -15.44 3.39 19.49
C HIS A 34 -16.80 3.73 20.14
N SER A 35 -17.93 3.46 19.48
CA SER A 35 -19.29 3.65 20.00
C SER A 35 -20.06 2.35 20.29
N GLY A 36 -19.49 1.15 20.06
CA GLY A 36 -20.18 -0.13 20.21
C GLY A 36 -19.33 -1.21 20.91
N ASN A 37 -19.94 -1.96 21.83
CA ASN A 37 -19.27 -2.97 22.64
C ASN A 37 -18.60 -4.10 21.82
N GLY A 38 -17.31 -4.34 22.09
CA GLY A 38 -16.69 -5.67 22.20
C GLY A 38 -16.39 -6.43 20.91
N GLU A 39 -15.09 -6.64 20.68
CA GLU A 39 -14.41 -7.33 19.57
C GLU A 39 -14.10 -6.41 18.37
N ALA A 40 -12.85 -5.95 18.31
CA ALA A 40 -12.28 -5.25 17.16
C ALA A 40 -12.31 -6.21 15.95
N HIS A 41 -13.32 -6.08 15.11
CA HIS A 41 -13.37 -6.85 13.88
C HIS A 41 -12.35 -6.22 12.93
N LEU A 42 -11.22 -6.89 12.73
CA LEU A 42 -10.20 -6.43 11.79
C LEU A 42 -10.83 -6.32 10.40
N VAL A 43 -11.11 -5.09 9.97
CA VAL A 43 -11.63 -4.81 8.63
C VAL A 43 -10.47 -5.01 7.66
N GLU A 44 -10.51 -6.09 6.89
CA GLU A 44 -9.53 -6.31 5.84
C GLU A 44 -9.82 -5.37 4.66
N PRO A 45 -8.89 -4.46 4.29
CA PRO A 45 -9.10 -3.58 3.15
C PRO A 45 -9.12 -4.36 1.84
N PRO A 46 -9.91 -3.94 0.85
CA PRO A 46 -9.99 -4.64 -0.42
C PRO A 46 -8.65 -4.54 -1.18
N ARG A 47 -8.20 -5.68 -1.70
CA ARG A 47 -7.05 -5.74 -2.61
C ARG A 47 -7.43 -5.17 -3.97
N LEU A 48 -6.57 -4.30 -4.48
CA LEU A 48 -6.72 -3.57 -5.73
C LEU A 48 -5.79 -4.14 -6.82
N GLN A 49 -6.13 -3.82 -8.07
CA GLN A 49 -5.26 -4.09 -9.22
C GLN A 49 -4.09 -3.11 -9.25
N LEU A 50 -2.95 -3.54 -9.81
CA LEU A 50 -1.72 -2.75 -9.87
C LEU A 50 -1.77 -1.75 -11.02
N SER A 51 -2.74 -0.84 -10.94
CA SER A 51 -2.99 0.20 -11.93
C SER A 51 -3.22 1.56 -11.27
N ALA A 52 -2.67 2.60 -11.87
CA ALA A 52 -2.85 4.01 -11.51
C ALA A 52 -4.30 4.47 -11.61
N GLU A 53 -5.18 3.74 -12.31
CA GLU A 53 -6.62 4.04 -12.34
C GLU A 53 -7.26 3.99 -10.95
N LYS A 54 -6.68 3.22 -10.03
CA LYS A 54 -7.16 3.10 -8.65
C LYS A 54 -6.62 4.18 -7.72
N PHE A 55 -5.77 5.07 -8.23
CA PHE A 55 -5.08 6.08 -7.44
C PHE A 55 -5.97 7.32 -7.25
N ASP A 56 -6.31 7.63 -5.99
CA ASP A 56 -7.02 8.86 -5.62
C ASP A 56 -6.11 9.72 -4.73
N SER A 57 -6.00 11.00 -5.07
CA SER A 57 -5.26 11.98 -4.27
C SER A 57 -5.77 12.14 -2.83
N ARG A 58 -7.01 11.74 -2.53
CA ARG A 58 -7.64 11.88 -1.21
C ARG A 58 -7.44 10.68 -0.28
N SER A 59 -6.86 9.61 -0.81
CA SER A 59 -6.76 8.32 -0.10
C SER A 59 -5.32 8.01 0.30
N MET A 60 -5.18 7.10 1.25
CA MET A 60 -3.91 6.46 1.57
C MET A 60 -3.91 5.03 1.06
N PHE A 61 -2.75 4.55 0.63
CA PHE A 61 -2.61 3.21 0.09
C PHE A 61 -1.44 2.47 0.73
N LEU A 62 -1.52 1.15 0.76
CA LEU A 62 -0.42 0.26 1.15
C LEU A 62 -0.08 -0.67 0.00
N LEU A 63 1.20 -0.80 -0.29
CA LEU A 63 1.74 -1.73 -1.27
C LEU A 63 2.69 -2.68 -0.59
N ASP A 64 2.32 -3.95 -0.51
CA ASP A 64 3.14 -5.01 0.07
C ASP A 64 3.95 -5.73 -1.00
N CYS A 65 5.27 -5.49 -1.00
CA CYS A 65 6.22 -6.11 -1.92
C CYS A 65 6.97 -7.30 -1.30
N GLY A 66 6.53 -7.84 -0.16
CA GLY A 66 7.20 -8.90 0.60
C GLY A 66 8.09 -8.33 1.71
N PRO A 67 9.43 -8.23 1.54
CA PRO A 67 10.34 -7.67 2.55
C PRO A 67 10.20 -6.17 2.79
N THR A 68 9.47 -5.46 1.92
CA THR A 68 9.25 -4.01 2.02
C THR A 68 7.79 -3.70 1.75
N MET A 69 7.20 -2.83 2.56
CA MET A 69 5.89 -2.24 2.36
C MET A 69 6.05 -0.74 2.13
N TYR A 70 5.28 -0.21 1.18
CA TYR A 70 5.20 1.23 0.95
C TYR A 70 3.82 1.74 1.34
N ILE A 71 3.78 2.77 2.17
CA ILE A 71 2.55 3.49 2.49
C ILE A 71 2.56 4.77 1.66
N TYR A 72 1.63 4.88 0.73
CA TYR A 72 1.47 6.06 -0.10
C TYR A 72 0.44 7.02 0.50
N VAL A 73 0.79 8.30 0.56
CA VAL A 73 -0.08 9.37 1.05
C VAL A 73 -0.43 10.30 -0.10
N GLY A 74 -1.71 10.29 -0.50
CA GLY A 74 -2.24 11.20 -1.50
C GLY A 74 -2.14 12.67 -1.07
N SER A 75 -2.01 13.58 -2.04
CA SER A 75 -1.81 15.01 -1.79
C SER A 75 -2.97 15.71 -1.07
N ASN A 76 -4.18 15.18 -1.19
CA ASN A 76 -5.44 15.73 -0.66
C ASN A 76 -6.07 14.86 0.44
N VAL A 77 -5.29 14.01 1.11
CA VAL A 77 -5.77 13.22 2.26
C VAL A 77 -6.27 14.17 3.36
N ALA A 78 -7.38 13.80 4.01
CA ALA A 78 -7.98 14.61 5.06
C ALA A 78 -6.98 14.85 6.22
N PRO A 79 -6.80 16.11 6.68
CA PRO A 79 -5.88 16.43 7.79
C PRO A 79 -6.15 15.64 9.07
N ASP A 80 -7.40 15.29 9.34
CA ASP A 80 -7.78 14.47 10.49
C ASP A 80 -7.15 13.07 10.44
N ILE A 81 -7.23 12.39 9.29
CA ILE A 81 -6.59 11.07 9.09
C ILE A 81 -5.08 11.19 9.20
N LEU A 82 -4.47 12.22 8.58
CA LEU A 82 -3.03 12.47 8.67
C LEU A 82 -2.59 12.68 10.12
N ASN A 83 -3.36 13.43 10.91
CA ASN A 83 -3.04 13.68 12.30
C ASN A 83 -3.18 12.41 13.13
N GLN A 84 -4.23 11.62 12.90
CA GLN A 84 -4.44 10.39 13.64
C GLN A 84 -3.36 9.35 13.35
N VAL A 85 -2.97 9.17 12.08
CA VAL A 85 -2.01 8.14 11.65
C VAL A 85 -0.55 8.59 11.78
N LEU A 86 -0.22 9.80 11.29
CA LEU A 86 1.16 10.28 11.17
C LEU A 86 1.50 11.42 12.16
N GLY A 87 0.50 12.04 12.77
CA GLY A 87 0.71 13.17 13.69
C GLY A 87 1.03 14.50 13.04
N VAL A 88 0.80 14.60 11.73
CA VAL A 88 1.02 15.81 10.95
C VAL A 88 -0.31 16.40 10.49
N ASN A 89 -0.36 17.71 10.28
CA ASN A 89 -1.60 18.37 9.84
C ASN A 89 -1.68 18.49 8.31
N THR A 90 -0.54 18.39 7.63
CA THR A 90 -0.46 18.53 6.18
C THR A 90 0.51 17.51 5.60
N THR A 91 0.30 17.10 4.35
CA THR A 91 1.19 16.16 3.63
C THR A 91 2.59 16.75 3.40
N ALA A 92 2.74 18.07 3.47
CA ALA A 92 4.01 18.77 3.34
C ALA A 92 4.92 18.61 4.57
N GLU A 93 4.37 18.30 5.74
CA GLU A 93 5.12 18.03 6.97
C GLU A 93 5.74 16.62 6.99
N ILE A 94 5.30 15.73 6.10
CA ILE A 94 5.85 14.37 5.99
C ILE A 94 7.28 14.47 5.43
N PRO A 95 8.29 13.94 6.13
CA PRO A 95 9.67 13.93 5.65
C PRO A 95 9.78 13.20 4.31
N ASP A 96 10.69 13.65 3.45
CA ASP A 96 10.82 13.05 2.11
C ASP A 96 11.31 11.61 2.14
N PHE A 97 12.13 11.27 3.14
CA PHE A 97 12.55 9.91 3.47
C PHE A 97 12.05 9.57 4.87
N CYS A 98 10.90 8.90 4.94
CA CYS A 98 10.25 8.51 6.18
C CYS A 98 10.18 6.98 6.26
N ILE A 99 10.97 6.40 7.16
CA ILE A 99 11.08 4.94 7.37
C ILE A 99 10.52 4.49 8.72
N GLU A 100 10.01 5.43 9.51
CA GLU A 100 9.40 5.18 10.81
C GLU A 100 7.94 5.59 10.74
N LEU A 101 7.05 4.61 10.87
CA LEU A 101 5.62 4.86 11.07
C LEU A 101 5.41 5.17 12.56
N PRO A 102 4.99 6.38 12.95
CA PRO A 102 4.83 6.71 14.36
C PRO A 102 3.67 5.91 14.97
N SER A 103 3.96 5.15 16.03
CA SER A 103 2.91 4.52 16.84
C SER A 103 2.20 5.59 17.65
N ARG A 104 0.91 5.79 17.38
CA ARG A 104 0.05 6.74 18.09
C ARG A 104 -1.10 5.98 18.75
N GLU A 105 -1.51 6.46 19.92
CA GLU A 105 -2.70 5.99 20.65
C GLU A 105 -3.97 6.57 20.01
N THR A 106 -4.18 6.28 18.72
CA THR A 106 -5.39 6.67 17.97
C THR A 106 -6.00 5.45 17.30
N PRO A 107 -7.33 5.42 17.11
CA PRO A 107 -8.00 4.27 16.50
C PRO A 107 -7.49 3.97 15.09
N ALA A 108 -7.24 5.01 14.29
CA ALA A 108 -6.74 4.87 12.92
C ALA A 108 -5.29 4.33 12.87
N SER A 109 -4.44 4.76 13.81
CA SER A 109 -3.08 4.24 13.96
C SER A 109 -3.12 2.77 14.37
N GLU A 110 -3.86 2.43 15.43
CA GLU A 110 -4.01 1.05 15.92
C GLU A 110 -4.55 0.10 14.83
N ALA A 111 -5.57 0.53 14.08
CA ALA A 111 -6.12 -0.25 12.97
C ALA A 111 -5.10 -0.49 11.84
N LEU A 112 -4.28 0.52 11.52
CA LEU A 112 -3.22 0.39 10.52
C LEU A 112 -2.13 -0.58 10.99
N PHE A 113 -1.67 -0.48 12.23
CA PHE A 113 -0.67 -1.39 12.79
C PHE A 113 -1.20 -2.82 12.88
N ALA A 114 -2.44 -3.02 13.32
CA ALA A 114 -3.06 -4.34 13.37
C ALA A 114 -3.13 -4.98 11.97
N PHE A 115 -3.50 -4.21 10.95
CA PHE A 115 -3.50 -4.70 9.56
C PHE A 115 -2.10 -5.04 9.06
N ILE A 116 -1.10 -4.20 9.35
CA ILE A 116 0.31 -4.46 9.01
C ILE A 116 0.82 -5.73 9.71
N ASP A 117 0.45 -5.93 10.97
CA ASP A 117 0.83 -7.11 11.74
C ASP A 117 0.23 -8.37 11.11
N THR A 118 -1.05 -8.35 10.72
CA THR A 118 -1.69 -9.46 9.97
C THR A 118 -0.93 -9.77 8.67
N LEU A 119 -0.52 -8.76 7.91
CA LEU A 119 0.28 -8.98 6.70
C LEU A 119 1.67 -9.57 6.99
N ASN A 120 2.24 -9.29 8.16
CA ASN A 120 3.55 -9.81 8.57
C ASN A 120 3.49 -11.24 9.13
N GLU A 121 2.32 -11.75 9.54
CA GLU A 121 2.17 -13.14 10.04
C GLU A 121 2.61 -14.18 9.00
N ASP A 122 2.38 -13.89 7.72
CA ASP A 122 2.76 -14.74 6.59
C ASP A 122 4.22 -14.59 6.17
N LYS A 123 5.03 -13.84 6.92
CA LYS A 123 6.41 -13.49 6.54
C LYS A 123 7.42 -14.03 7.56
N PRO A 124 8.61 -14.43 7.10
CA PRO A 124 9.69 -14.87 7.99
C PRO A 124 10.24 -13.75 8.87
N TYR A 125 10.06 -12.48 8.47
CA TYR A 125 10.48 -11.30 9.20
C TYR A 125 9.55 -10.11 8.88
N PRO A 126 9.37 -9.17 9.82
CA PRO A 126 8.59 -7.96 9.56
C PRO A 126 9.15 -7.17 8.38
N ALA A 127 8.25 -6.71 7.51
CA ALA A 127 8.63 -5.90 6.36
C ALA A 127 9.10 -4.50 6.77
N TYR A 128 10.08 -3.95 6.06
CA TYR A 128 10.47 -2.55 6.20
C TYR A 128 9.36 -1.65 5.66
N ILE A 129 8.96 -0.63 6.41
CA ILE A 129 7.89 0.29 6.01
C ILE A 129 8.51 1.62 5.58
N GLN A 130 8.11 2.11 4.41
CA GLN A 130 8.45 3.46 3.96
C GLN A 130 7.18 4.24 3.65
N VAL A 131 7.04 5.43 4.23
CA VAL A 131 5.97 6.37 3.92
C VAL A 131 6.41 7.27 2.77
N ILE A 132 5.61 7.34 1.71
CA ILE A 132 5.87 8.10 0.49
C ILE A 132 4.71 9.07 0.25
N ARG A 133 5.01 10.37 0.24
CA ARG A 133 4.06 11.41 -0.16
C ARG A 133 4.09 11.62 -1.69
N ASP A 134 2.99 12.12 -2.25
CA ASP A 134 2.85 12.38 -3.70
C ASP A 134 3.91 13.31 -4.30
N THR A 135 4.46 14.23 -3.52
CA THR A 135 5.53 15.15 -3.96
C THR A 135 6.94 14.64 -3.69
N SER A 136 7.09 13.41 -3.18
CA SER A 136 8.39 12.83 -2.84
C SER A 136 9.19 12.42 -4.07
N GLN A 137 10.52 12.56 -3.99
CA GLN A 137 11.43 12.00 -5.00
C GLN A 137 11.33 10.46 -5.11
N PHE A 138 10.84 9.78 -4.07
CA PHE A 138 10.68 8.33 -4.03
C PHE A 138 9.35 7.85 -4.62
N ARG A 139 8.49 8.75 -5.13
CA ARG A 139 7.22 8.38 -5.77
C ARG A 139 7.40 7.32 -6.88
N SER A 140 8.50 7.37 -7.61
CA SER A 140 8.78 6.37 -8.67
C SER A 140 8.86 4.95 -8.13
N LEU A 141 9.38 4.73 -6.92
CA LEU A 141 9.46 3.40 -6.29
C LEU A 141 8.08 2.75 -6.13
N PHE A 142 7.06 3.58 -5.91
CA PHE A 142 5.67 3.14 -5.79
C PHE A 142 5.05 2.91 -7.17
N VAL A 143 5.14 3.90 -8.05
CA VAL A 143 4.46 3.88 -9.36
C VAL A 143 5.06 2.84 -10.31
N GLU A 144 6.36 2.56 -10.22
CA GLU A 144 7.01 1.52 -11.03
C GLU A 144 6.48 0.11 -10.74
N LYS A 145 5.74 -0.08 -9.63
CA LYS A 145 5.10 -1.35 -9.27
C LYS A 145 3.72 -1.55 -9.91
N PHE A 146 3.18 -0.55 -10.62
CA PHE A 146 1.92 -0.68 -11.34
C PHE A 146 2.11 -1.40 -12.68
N VAL A 147 2.32 -2.71 -12.58
CA VAL A 147 2.64 -3.59 -13.70
C VAL A 147 1.50 -3.78 -14.70
N ASP A 148 0.26 -3.44 -14.33
CA ASP A 148 -0.88 -3.52 -15.23
C ASP A 148 -0.93 -2.33 -16.21
N ASP A 149 -0.26 -1.23 -15.87
CA ASP A 149 -0.22 -0.03 -16.69
C ASP A 149 0.85 -0.10 -17.78
N ARG A 150 0.68 0.76 -18.79
CA ARG A 150 1.68 0.95 -19.82
C ARG A 150 2.88 1.69 -19.24
N ASN A 151 4.09 1.19 -19.50
CA ASN A 151 5.33 1.89 -19.18
C ASN A 151 6.12 2.23 -20.46
N GLN A 152 7.28 2.89 -20.33
CA GLN A 152 8.05 3.36 -21.50
C GLN A 152 8.52 2.22 -22.43
N SER A 153 8.71 1.02 -21.90
CA SER A 153 9.29 -0.13 -22.61
C SER A 153 8.39 -1.36 -22.68
N SER A 154 7.18 -1.30 -22.10
CA SER A 154 6.28 -2.44 -21.95
C SER A 154 4.83 -2.03 -22.21
N LEU A 155 4.08 -2.99 -22.76
CA LEU A 155 2.63 -2.90 -22.96
C LEU A 155 1.92 -2.88 -21.61
N SER A 156 0.74 -2.26 -21.55
CA SER A 156 -0.19 -2.51 -20.43
C SER A 156 -0.64 -3.97 -20.43
N TYR A 157 -1.17 -4.45 -19.31
CA TYR A 157 -1.71 -5.81 -19.22
C TYR A 157 -2.78 -6.08 -20.30
N TYR A 158 -3.68 -5.12 -20.52
CA TYR A 158 -4.69 -5.22 -21.57
C TYR A 158 -4.07 -5.33 -22.97
N GLU A 159 -3.11 -4.45 -23.30
CA GLU A 159 -2.42 -4.45 -24.59
C GLU A 159 -1.63 -5.76 -24.80
N PHE A 160 -1.02 -6.28 -23.74
CA PHE A 160 -0.31 -7.55 -23.76
C PHE A 160 -1.24 -8.73 -24.08
N LEU A 161 -2.43 -8.79 -23.49
CA LEU A 161 -3.42 -9.81 -23.83
C LEU A 161 -3.89 -9.70 -25.30
N GLN A 162 -4.10 -8.48 -25.80
CA GLN A 162 -4.41 -8.26 -27.22
C GLN A 162 -3.28 -8.73 -28.12
N HIS A 163 -2.03 -8.42 -27.76
CA HIS A 163 -0.85 -8.88 -28.49
C HIS A 163 -0.78 -10.41 -28.52
N LEU A 164 -0.92 -11.09 -27.38
CA LEU A 164 -0.94 -12.56 -27.32
C LEU A 164 -2.03 -13.16 -28.22
N ARG A 165 -3.24 -12.59 -28.21
CA ARG A 165 -4.33 -13.03 -29.09
C ARG A 165 -3.97 -12.97 -30.57
N THR A 166 -3.13 -12.03 -30.99
CA THR A 166 -2.68 -11.96 -32.40
C THR A 166 -1.61 -12.99 -32.76
N GLN A 167 -0.85 -13.47 -31.77
CA GLN A 167 0.24 -14.43 -31.95
C GLN A 167 -0.24 -15.89 -31.89
N VAL A 168 -1.27 -16.15 -31.08
CA VAL A 168 -1.88 -17.48 -30.96
C VAL A 168 -2.97 -17.60 -32.03
N LYS A 169 -2.70 -18.36 -33.08
CA LYS A 169 -3.69 -18.81 -34.07
C LYS A 169 -4.33 -20.13 -33.64
#